data_AF-A0A842W858-F1
#
_entry.id   AF-A0A842W858-F1
#
_cell.length_a   1.000
_cell.length_b   1.000
_cell.length_c   1.000
_cell.angle_alpha   90.00
_cell.angle_beta   90.00
_cell.angle_gamma   90.00
#
_symmetry.space_group_name_H-M   'P 1'
#
loop_
_entity.id
_entity.type
_entity.pdbx_description
1 polymer ?
#
loop_
_entity_poly.entity_id
_entity_poly.type
_entity_poly.pdbx_seq_one_letter_code
_entity_poly.pdbx_strand_id
1 'polypeptide(L)'
;MKKKLLFAAFLVLLIISIVVAVDWYPAALKESWNRRSTGFCSSESQCLVSSAGDRGLNNQPNRFFTDTKPYCVNATQFILDNYCENGGWSSRTKLLALEFLKVANAQSPDDFSLFCSSPEKALNNLEYEVDNVLVSEYFRNCHPFDSTGSYPCINSVCVLKYSDGVAFGTSLNIPVDDENSFLNALDVSKNKCDSVKNDNNRFDFCGDNIWYNHDTESIVVLPESYLGSNLPSANINPESSFIVQPFDVLNSLAESSNLDMFSKTRLFNNIYFAKKGNKKIFSFLEKDQTEFGYDYIGLFMENIEISNFCEDVVYNVDDGVLCSDAGDLLVIAKKTPEIDDSLVNLWADMTAKLRLS
;
A
#
# COMPACT_ATOMS: atom_id res chain seq x y z
N MET A 1 41.23 -24.90 -68.93
CA MET A 1 40.49 -23.87 -68.15
C MET A 1 39.09 -24.39 -67.85
N LYS A 2 38.51 -24.10 -66.66
CA LYS A 2 37.14 -24.45 -66.20
C LYS A 2 36.87 -25.78 -65.45
N LYS A 3 37.76 -26.29 -64.58
CA LYS A 3 37.38 -27.33 -63.57
C LYS A 3 37.98 -27.18 -62.17
N LYS A 4 38.64 -26.07 -61.83
CA LYS A 4 39.21 -25.83 -60.49
C LYS A 4 38.59 -24.67 -59.71
N LEU A 5 37.51 -24.06 -60.23
CA LEU A 5 36.91 -22.86 -59.63
C LEU A 5 35.58 -23.11 -58.89
N LEU A 6 35.11 -24.36 -58.78
CA LEU A 6 33.83 -24.68 -58.11
C LEU A 6 33.99 -25.33 -56.74
N PHE A 7 35.19 -25.77 -56.35
CA PHE A 7 35.41 -26.40 -55.04
C PHE A 7 35.78 -25.40 -53.93
N ALA A 8 36.14 -24.17 -54.29
CA ALA A 8 36.50 -23.12 -53.32
C ALA A 8 35.32 -22.24 -52.89
N ALA A 9 34.18 -22.28 -53.61
CA ALA A 9 32.99 -21.50 -53.26
C ALA A 9 32.00 -22.28 -52.37
N PHE A 10 32.18 -23.59 -52.20
CA PHE A 10 31.30 -24.41 -51.34
C PHE A 10 31.86 -24.63 -49.92
N LEU A 11 33.11 -24.22 -49.66
CA LEU A 11 33.75 -24.32 -48.34
C LEU A 11 33.76 -23.00 -47.55
N VAL A 12 33.15 -21.93 -48.10
CA VAL A 12 33.00 -20.61 -47.44
C VAL A 12 31.55 -20.34 -47.01
N LEU A 13 30.65 -21.30 -47.23
CA LEU A 13 29.41 -21.45 -46.44
C LEU A 13 29.70 -22.38 -45.25
N LEU A 14 30.80 -22.11 -44.56
CA LEU A 14 30.99 -22.61 -43.21
C LEU A 14 29.98 -21.81 -42.39
N ILE A 15 28.82 -22.44 -42.19
CA ILE A 15 27.75 -22.03 -41.30
C ILE A 15 28.44 -21.74 -39.96
N ILE A 16 28.80 -20.46 -39.74
CA ILE A 16 29.08 -19.94 -38.42
C ILE A 16 27.70 -19.95 -37.77
N SER A 17 27.31 -21.12 -37.27
CA SER A 17 26.32 -21.22 -36.22
C SER A 17 26.93 -20.44 -35.08
N ILE A 18 26.64 -19.15 -35.01
CA ILE A 18 26.84 -18.38 -33.79
C ILE A 18 25.89 -19.05 -32.81
N VAL A 19 26.40 -20.04 -32.09
CA VAL A 19 25.76 -20.57 -30.91
C VAL A 19 25.85 -19.41 -29.93
N VAL A 20 24.84 -18.55 -29.95
CA VAL A 20 24.63 -17.58 -28.89
C VAL A 20 24.41 -18.45 -27.67
N ALA A 21 25.42 -18.51 -26.79
CA ALA A 21 25.26 -19.15 -25.50
C ALA A 21 24.12 -18.41 -24.80
N VAL A 22 23.00 -19.10 -24.63
CA VAL A 22 21.86 -18.57 -23.88
C VAL A 22 22.11 -18.94 -22.43
N ASP A 23 22.45 -17.95 -21.62
CA ASP A 23 22.59 -18.12 -20.18
C ASP A 23 21.19 -18.17 -19.56
N TRP A 24 20.85 -19.32 -19.00
CA TRP A 24 19.65 -19.48 -18.19
C TRP A 24 19.95 -19.01 -16.78
N TYR A 25 19.17 -18.05 -16.29
CA TYR A 25 19.20 -17.63 -14.91
C TYR A 25 17.94 -18.13 -14.19
N PRO A 26 18.05 -18.59 -12.93
CA PRO A 26 16.88 -18.88 -12.13
C PRO A 26 16.08 -17.57 -11.94
N ALA A 27 14.81 -17.59 -12.31
CA ALA A 27 13.88 -16.49 -12.03
C ALA A 27 13.00 -16.88 -10.85
N ALA A 28 12.90 -16.01 -9.85
CA ALA A 28 11.99 -16.21 -8.73
C ALA A 28 10.54 -16.15 -9.20
N LEU A 29 9.72 -17.11 -8.76
CA LEU A 29 8.28 -17.07 -8.97
C LEU A 29 7.70 -15.84 -8.25
N LYS A 30 6.87 -15.06 -8.95
CA LYS A 30 6.19 -13.88 -8.44
C LYS A 30 4.69 -14.10 -8.44
N GLU A 31 4.00 -13.42 -7.52
CA GLU A 31 2.54 -13.39 -7.39
C GLU A 31 2.06 -11.96 -7.68
N SER A 32 0.89 -11.80 -8.31
CA SER A 32 0.21 -10.51 -8.37
C SER A 32 -0.25 -10.07 -6.99
N TRP A 33 -0.51 -8.78 -6.80
CA TRP A 33 -0.91 -8.24 -5.48
C TRP A 33 -2.09 -8.99 -4.88
N ASN A 34 -3.09 -9.34 -5.68
CA ASN A 34 -4.27 -10.13 -5.29
C ASN A 34 -4.08 -11.65 -5.34
N ARG A 35 -2.87 -12.14 -5.60
CA ARG A 35 -2.50 -13.57 -5.71
C ARG A 35 -3.30 -14.41 -6.73
N ARG A 36 -4.05 -13.77 -7.62
CA ARG A 36 -4.83 -14.46 -8.67
C ARG A 36 -3.99 -14.87 -9.88
N SER A 37 -2.75 -14.42 -9.95
CA SER A 37 -1.82 -14.81 -11.00
C SER A 37 -0.42 -15.01 -10.45
N THR A 38 0.29 -15.95 -11.06
CA THR A 38 1.70 -16.23 -10.80
C THR A 38 2.48 -16.16 -12.10
N GLY A 39 3.76 -15.83 -12.02
CA GLY A 39 4.60 -15.65 -13.19
C GLY A 39 6.03 -15.26 -12.87
N PHE A 40 6.77 -14.84 -13.89
CA PHE A 40 8.19 -14.49 -13.77
C PHE A 40 8.46 -13.14 -14.41
N CYS A 41 9.07 -12.24 -13.65
CA CYS A 41 9.57 -10.96 -14.14
C CYS A 41 11.03 -11.08 -14.60
N SER A 42 11.48 -10.13 -15.43
CA SER A 42 12.85 -10.10 -15.93
C SER A 42 13.90 -9.82 -14.85
N SER A 43 13.52 -9.09 -13.79
CA SER A 43 14.35 -8.75 -12.64
C SER A 43 13.70 -9.26 -11.34
N GLU A 44 14.53 -9.64 -10.36
CA GLU A 44 14.05 -10.03 -9.02
C GLU A 44 13.35 -8.89 -8.29
N SER A 45 13.73 -7.64 -8.54
CA SER A 45 13.13 -6.45 -7.91
C SER A 45 11.79 -6.02 -8.54
N GLN A 46 11.38 -6.65 -9.63
CA GLN A 46 10.10 -6.36 -10.29
C GLN A 46 8.94 -7.13 -9.65
N CYS A 47 7.76 -6.51 -9.70
CA CYS A 47 6.53 -7.11 -9.22
C CYS A 47 5.62 -7.52 -10.39
N LEU A 48 5.01 -8.70 -10.28
CA LEU A 48 4.08 -9.21 -11.27
C LEU A 48 2.75 -8.45 -11.19
N VAL A 49 2.30 -7.86 -12.29
CA VAL A 49 1.00 -7.21 -12.38
C VAL A 49 -0.07 -8.22 -12.79
N SER A 50 0.17 -8.91 -13.91
CA SER A 50 -0.72 -9.94 -14.43
C SER A 50 0.04 -10.89 -15.33
N SER A 51 -0.16 -12.20 -15.14
CA SER A 51 0.40 -13.21 -16.03
C SER A 51 -0.19 -13.20 -17.45
N ALA A 52 -1.30 -12.49 -17.67
CA ALA A 52 -1.90 -12.25 -18.98
C ALA A 52 -1.51 -10.89 -19.59
N GLY A 53 -0.65 -10.12 -18.92
CA GLY A 53 -0.18 -8.82 -19.40
C GLY A 53 0.77 -8.91 -20.58
N ASP A 54 1.03 -7.78 -21.22
CA ASP A 54 2.01 -7.66 -22.30
C ASP A 54 3.40 -7.33 -21.75
N ARG A 55 4.38 -8.16 -22.09
CA ARG A 55 5.79 -7.96 -21.70
C ARG A 55 6.41 -6.74 -22.40
N GLY A 56 5.90 -6.35 -23.57
CA GLY A 56 6.30 -5.13 -24.28
C GLY A 56 5.88 -3.84 -23.55
N LEU A 57 4.94 -3.94 -22.61
CA LEU A 57 4.49 -2.83 -21.77
C LEU A 57 5.11 -2.85 -20.37
N ASN A 58 6.09 -3.71 -20.10
CA ASN A 58 6.74 -3.77 -18.79
C ASN A 58 7.24 -2.39 -18.34
N ASN A 59 7.09 -2.13 -17.04
CA ASN A 59 7.51 -0.90 -16.37
C ASN A 59 6.74 0.36 -16.80
N GLN A 60 5.56 0.19 -17.41
CA GLN A 60 4.64 1.28 -17.76
C GLN A 60 3.36 1.15 -16.92
N PRO A 61 3.36 1.56 -15.64
CA PRO A 61 2.22 1.36 -14.74
C PRO A 61 0.93 2.03 -15.23
N ASN A 62 1.03 3.18 -15.89
CA ASN A 62 -0.11 3.87 -16.51
C ASN A 62 -0.86 3.02 -17.56
N ARG A 63 -0.19 2.05 -18.21
CA ARG A 63 -0.84 1.13 -19.17
C ARG A 63 -1.83 0.18 -18.50
N PHE A 64 -1.78 0.03 -17.17
CA PHE A 64 -2.73 -0.78 -16.42
C PHE A 64 -4.19 -0.34 -16.63
N PHE A 65 -4.41 0.95 -16.87
CA PHE A 65 -5.74 1.54 -17.06
C PHE A 65 -6.25 1.47 -18.52
N THR A 66 -5.51 0.77 -19.38
CA THR A 66 -5.86 0.53 -20.79
C THR A 66 -6.26 -0.94 -21.01
N ASP A 67 -6.73 -1.27 -22.20
CA ASP A 67 -7.14 -2.64 -22.55
C ASP A 67 -5.99 -3.66 -22.40
N THR A 68 -4.74 -3.24 -22.55
CA THR A 68 -3.56 -4.10 -22.44
C THR A 68 -2.70 -3.68 -21.25
N LYS A 69 -2.64 -4.56 -20.24
CA LYS A 69 -1.93 -4.30 -18.98
C LYS A 69 -0.44 -4.66 -19.09
N PRO A 70 0.45 -4.00 -18.34
CA PRO A 70 1.84 -4.45 -18.23
C PRO A 70 1.91 -5.83 -17.57
N TYR A 71 2.91 -6.63 -17.95
CA TYR A 71 3.16 -7.93 -17.29
C TYR A 71 3.85 -7.74 -15.92
N CYS A 72 4.87 -6.89 -15.84
CA CYS A 72 5.56 -6.50 -14.60
C CYS A 72 5.82 -4.99 -14.52
N VAL A 73 6.05 -4.49 -13.31
CA VAL A 73 6.54 -3.14 -13.02
C VAL A 73 7.82 -3.18 -12.19
N ASN A 74 8.64 -2.14 -12.27
CA ASN A 74 9.88 -2.00 -11.51
C ASN A 74 9.60 -1.71 -10.03
N ALA A 75 10.60 -1.99 -9.19
CA ALA A 75 10.65 -1.46 -7.83
C ALA A 75 10.39 0.06 -7.85
N THR A 76 9.74 0.54 -6.80
CA THR A 76 9.28 1.92 -6.60
C THR A 76 8.16 2.42 -7.50
N GLN A 77 7.77 1.66 -8.53
CA GLN A 77 6.56 1.95 -9.30
C GLN A 77 5.31 1.42 -8.59
N PHE A 78 4.17 2.04 -8.85
CA PHE A 78 2.89 1.67 -8.26
C PHE A 78 1.75 1.67 -9.28
N ILE A 79 0.68 0.95 -8.94
CA ILE A 79 -0.60 0.96 -9.64
C ILE A 79 -1.69 1.11 -8.58
N LEU A 80 -2.40 2.23 -8.58
CA LEU A 80 -3.29 2.63 -7.49
C LEU A 80 -2.51 2.55 -6.16
N ASP A 81 -3.09 2.00 -5.10
CA ASP A 81 -2.39 1.85 -3.82
C ASP A 81 -1.27 0.80 -3.87
N ASN A 82 -1.20 -0.08 -4.87
CA ASN A 82 -0.24 -1.19 -4.89
C ASN A 82 1.16 -0.71 -5.29
N TYR A 83 2.09 -0.75 -4.36
CA TYR A 83 3.47 -0.30 -4.51
C TYR A 83 4.42 -1.49 -4.67
N CYS A 84 5.33 -1.45 -5.65
CA CYS A 84 6.32 -2.49 -5.82
C CYS A 84 7.54 -2.27 -4.91
N GLU A 85 7.61 -3.01 -3.82
CA GLU A 85 8.68 -2.98 -2.80
C GLU A 85 9.67 -4.12 -3.06
N ASN A 86 10.71 -3.84 -3.85
CA ASN A 86 11.82 -4.77 -4.15
C ASN A 86 11.36 -6.19 -4.56
N GLY A 87 10.38 -6.25 -5.47
CA GLY A 87 9.87 -7.50 -6.01
C GLY A 87 8.79 -8.18 -5.17
N GLY A 88 8.39 -7.57 -4.06
CA GLY A 88 7.16 -7.88 -3.33
C GLY A 88 6.15 -6.73 -3.47
N TRP A 89 4.86 -7.06 -3.52
CA TRP A 89 3.83 -6.03 -3.44
C TRP A 89 3.71 -5.50 -2.02
N SER A 90 3.53 -4.19 -1.90
CA SER A 90 3.08 -3.51 -0.70
C SER A 90 2.08 -2.41 -1.05
N SER A 91 1.86 -1.42 -0.19
CA SER A 91 1.02 -0.27 -0.51
C SER A 91 1.63 1.08 -0.22
N ARG A 92 1.10 2.11 -0.89
CA ARG A 92 1.43 3.50 -0.59
C ARG A 92 0.82 3.96 0.73
N THR A 93 -0.34 3.42 1.10
CA THR A 93 -0.93 3.59 2.43
C THR A 93 0.02 3.14 3.55
N LYS A 94 0.70 2.00 3.41
CA LYS A 94 1.71 1.53 4.37
C LYS A 94 2.86 2.55 4.47
N LEU A 95 3.39 3.00 3.34
CA LEU A 95 4.49 3.98 3.33
C LEU A 95 4.09 5.28 4.04
N LEU A 96 2.88 5.77 3.77
CA LEU A 96 2.32 6.95 4.43
C LEU A 96 2.13 6.75 5.95
N ALA A 97 1.60 5.59 6.36
CA ALA A 97 1.44 5.24 7.76
C ALA A 97 2.79 5.24 8.49
N LEU A 98 3.85 4.71 7.86
CA LEU A 98 5.21 4.73 8.40
C LEU A 98 5.72 6.17 8.61
N GLU A 99 5.42 7.11 7.70
CA GLU A 99 5.75 8.52 7.90
C GLU A 99 5.00 9.15 9.08
N PHE A 100 3.70 8.86 9.24
CA PHE A 100 2.95 9.36 10.40
C PHE A 100 3.46 8.81 11.72
N LEU A 101 3.93 7.56 11.76
CA LEU A 101 4.53 7.03 12.98
C LEU A 101 5.83 7.75 13.34
N LYS A 102 6.61 8.25 12.36
CA LYS A 102 7.77 9.10 12.65
C LYS A 102 7.34 10.42 13.28
N VAL A 103 6.27 11.04 12.78
CA VAL A 103 5.68 12.24 13.37
C VAL A 103 5.23 11.97 14.81
N ALA A 104 4.46 10.90 15.01
CA ALA A 104 3.96 10.50 16.32
C ALA A 104 5.11 10.27 17.32
N ASN A 105 6.15 9.52 16.92
CA ASN A 105 7.31 9.26 17.77
C ASN A 105 8.10 10.54 18.09
N ALA A 106 8.13 11.52 17.19
CA ALA A 106 8.82 12.77 17.42
C ALA A 106 8.04 13.74 18.32
N GLN A 107 6.71 13.73 18.27
CA GLN A 107 5.86 14.72 18.96
C GLN A 107 5.22 14.16 20.24
N SER A 108 4.72 12.93 20.19
CA SER A 108 3.99 12.27 21.28
C SER A 108 4.30 10.77 21.32
N PRO A 109 5.54 10.38 21.64
CA PRO A 109 5.98 8.99 21.53
C PRO A 109 5.15 8.01 22.35
N ASP A 110 4.47 8.47 23.41
CA ASP A 110 3.71 7.64 24.33
C ASP A 110 2.19 7.88 24.28
N ASP A 111 1.67 8.77 23.43
CA ASP A 111 0.23 9.01 23.34
C ASP A 111 -0.16 9.43 21.91
N PHE A 112 -0.58 8.45 21.10
CA PHE A 112 -1.07 8.70 19.75
C PHE A 112 -2.03 7.61 19.27
N SER A 113 -2.79 7.94 18.23
CA SER A 113 -3.54 6.97 17.43
C SER A 113 -3.44 7.30 15.94
N LEU A 114 -3.12 6.30 15.14
CA LEU A 114 -3.10 6.33 13.68
C LEU A 114 -4.21 5.43 13.15
N PHE A 115 -5.01 5.93 12.21
CA PHE A 115 -6.05 5.16 11.55
C PHE A 115 -6.00 5.41 10.04
N CYS A 116 -5.82 4.36 9.26
CA CYS A 116 -5.85 4.38 7.81
C CYS A 116 -7.01 3.53 7.30
N SER A 117 -7.87 4.11 6.46
CA SER A 117 -8.96 3.38 5.79
C SER A 117 -9.49 4.18 4.60
N SER A 118 -10.61 3.77 4.01
CA SER A 118 -11.24 4.55 2.94
C SER A 118 -11.64 5.95 3.43
N PRO A 119 -11.72 6.95 2.54
CA PRO A 119 -12.03 8.33 2.92
C PRO A 119 -13.30 8.44 3.79
N GLU A 120 -14.35 7.69 3.46
CA GLU A 120 -15.65 7.72 4.14
C GLU A 120 -15.59 7.20 5.59
N LYS A 121 -14.57 6.40 5.90
CA LYS A 121 -14.36 5.81 7.22
C LYS A 121 -13.37 6.60 8.06
N ALA A 122 -12.35 7.17 7.40
CA ALA A 122 -11.28 7.88 8.08
C ALA A 122 -11.63 9.35 8.37
N LEU A 123 -12.44 9.98 7.52
CA LEU A 123 -12.78 11.40 7.61
C LEU A 123 -14.16 11.61 8.24
N ASN A 124 -14.28 12.65 9.06
CA ASN A 124 -15.49 12.92 9.83
C ASN A 124 -16.66 13.46 9.00
N ASN A 125 -16.37 14.19 7.91
CA ASN A 125 -17.38 14.81 7.06
C ASN A 125 -16.84 14.99 5.64
N LEU A 126 -17.58 14.51 4.65
CA LEU A 126 -17.29 14.68 3.22
C LEU A 126 -18.44 15.37 2.45
N GLU A 127 -19.50 15.77 3.16
CA GLU A 127 -20.73 16.32 2.60
C GLU A 127 -20.72 17.86 2.56
N TYR A 128 -19.55 18.48 2.75
CA TYR A 128 -19.39 19.92 2.55
C TYR A 128 -18.92 20.22 1.13
N GLU A 129 -19.17 21.44 0.68
CA GLU A 129 -18.81 21.90 -0.65
C GLU A 129 -17.60 22.83 -0.60
N VAL A 130 -16.70 22.67 -1.57
CA VAL A 130 -15.65 23.63 -1.92
C VAL A 130 -15.87 23.99 -3.39
N ASP A 131 -15.92 25.28 -3.72
CA ASP A 131 -16.24 25.76 -5.08
C ASP A 131 -17.54 25.20 -5.69
N ASN A 132 -18.56 24.93 -4.85
CA ASN A 132 -19.83 24.29 -5.21
C ASN A 132 -19.68 22.84 -5.69
N VAL A 133 -18.59 22.16 -5.33
CA VAL A 133 -18.35 20.73 -5.56
C VAL A 133 -18.29 20.04 -4.21
N LEU A 134 -19.05 18.93 -4.06
CA LEU A 134 -19.00 18.13 -2.84
C LEU A 134 -17.60 17.53 -2.68
N VAL A 135 -17.02 17.64 -1.48
CA VAL A 135 -15.67 17.12 -1.23
C VAL A 135 -15.53 15.63 -1.53
N SER A 136 -16.60 14.86 -1.32
CA SER A 136 -16.64 13.45 -1.71
C SER A 136 -16.35 13.17 -3.20
N GLU A 137 -16.59 14.14 -4.10
CA GLU A 137 -16.32 14.01 -5.54
C GLU A 137 -14.83 14.08 -5.86
N TYR A 138 -14.03 14.86 -5.12
CA TYR A 138 -12.56 14.89 -5.29
C TYR A 138 -11.86 13.57 -4.93
N PHE A 139 -12.57 12.63 -4.30
CA PHE A 139 -12.04 11.31 -3.96
C PHE A 139 -12.41 10.23 -4.96
N ARG A 140 -13.44 10.46 -5.78
CA ARG A 140 -14.11 9.42 -6.57
C ARG A 140 -14.09 9.79 -8.05
N ASN A 141 -14.15 8.75 -8.89
CA ASN A 141 -14.36 8.91 -10.33
C ASN A 141 -13.30 9.71 -11.09
N CYS A 142 -12.03 9.48 -10.76
CA CYS A 142 -10.93 9.96 -11.58
C CYS A 142 -10.68 9.04 -12.78
N HIS A 143 -10.16 9.67 -13.83
CA HIS A 143 -9.78 9.03 -15.08
C HIS A 143 -8.25 9.11 -15.26
N PRO A 144 -7.47 8.38 -14.45
CA PRO A 144 -6.01 8.46 -14.52
C PRO A 144 -5.53 8.09 -15.92
N PHE A 145 -4.74 8.98 -16.54
CA PHE A 145 -4.10 8.76 -17.84
C PHE A 145 -5.09 8.41 -18.98
N ASP A 146 -6.21 9.13 -19.08
CA ASP A 146 -7.27 8.93 -20.08
C ASP A 146 -7.90 7.52 -20.03
N SER A 147 -8.03 6.97 -18.83
CA SER A 147 -8.61 5.64 -18.63
C SER A 147 -10.08 5.57 -19.06
N THR A 148 -10.45 4.45 -19.69
CA THR A 148 -11.84 4.16 -20.05
C THR A 148 -12.72 3.81 -18.85
N GLY A 149 -12.10 3.46 -17.72
CA GLY A 149 -12.75 3.20 -16.43
C GLY A 149 -12.72 4.40 -15.49
N SER A 150 -13.61 4.36 -14.50
CA SER A 150 -13.60 5.23 -13.32
C SER A 150 -12.79 4.57 -12.20
N TYR A 151 -11.85 5.31 -11.63
CA TYR A 151 -10.95 4.87 -10.56
C TYR A 151 -11.00 5.87 -9.39
N PRO A 152 -10.64 5.46 -8.16
CA PRO A 152 -10.55 6.40 -7.06
C PRO A 152 -9.42 7.41 -7.31
N CYS A 153 -9.65 8.68 -7.00
CA CYS A 153 -8.68 9.76 -7.18
C CYS A 153 -7.53 9.70 -6.18
N ILE A 154 -7.83 9.15 -5.00
CA ILE A 154 -6.89 8.92 -3.91
C ILE A 154 -7.02 7.49 -3.40
N ASN A 155 -6.03 7.00 -2.67
CA ASN A 155 -6.11 5.72 -1.97
C ASN A 155 -6.70 5.92 -0.56
N SER A 156 -6.37 5.04 0.38
CA SER A 156 -6.79 5.21 1.76
C SER A 156 -6.28 6.55 2.33
N VAL A 157 -7.05 7.10 3.26
CA VAL A 157 -6.67 8.27 4.05
C VAL A 157 -6.16 7.76 5.39
N CYS A 158 -4.98 8.22 5.78
CA CYS A 158 -4.42 8.01 7.10
C CYS A 158 -4.62 9.27 7.95
N VAL A 159 -5.17 9.11 9.15
CA VAL A 159 -5.36 10.17 10.14
C VAL A 159 -4.55 9.83 11.38
N LEU A 160 -3.63 10.71 11.75
CA LEU A 160 -2.84 10.64 12.97
C LEU A 160 -3.36 11.65 13.98
N LYS A 161 -3.73 11.19 15.16
CA LYS A 161 -3.99 12.02 16.33
C LYS A 161 -2.86 11.84 17.33
N TYR A 162 -2.33 12.95 17.82
CA TYR A 162 -1.25 13.00 18.81
C TYR A 162 -1.45 14.23 19.72
N SER A 163 -0.57 14.46 20.69
CA SER A 163 -0.72 15.54 21.69
C SER A 163 -0.95 16.92 21.08
N ASP A 164 -0.20 17.25 20.02
CA ASP A 164 -0.13 18.62 19.47
C ASP A 164 -1.04 18.84 18.26
N GLY A 165 -1.86 17.85 17.90
CA GLY A 165 -2.89 18.04 16.89
C GLY A 165 -3.33 16.76 16.17
N VAL A 166 -3.95 17.00 15.01
CA VAL A 166 -4.38 15.97 14.07
C VAL A 166 -3.71 16.24 12.74
N ALA A 167 -3.07 15.22 12.20
CA ALA A 167 -2.53 15.21 10.86
C ALA A 167 -3.31 14.21 10.01
N PHE A 168 -3.35 14.43 8.71
CA PHE A 168 -3.89 13.44 7.79
C PHE A 168 -3.13 13.46 6.48
N GLY A 169 -3.26 12.39 5.70
CA GLY A 169 -2.61 12.28 4.42
C GLY A 169 -3.21 11.18 3.56
N THR A 170 -2.84 11.17 2.29
CA THR A 170 -3.24 10.14 1.34
C THR A 170 -2.25 10.08 0.18
N SER A 171 -2.35 9.03 -0.63
CA SER A 171 -1.67 8.92 -1.92
C SER A 171 -2.64 9.16 -3.06
N LEU A 172 -2.17 9.83 -4.11
CA LEU A 172 -2.93 10.28 -5.26
C LEU A 172 -2.82 9.27 -6.40
N ASN A 173 -3.88 9.11 -7.17
CA ASN A 173 -3.90 8.28 -8.38
C ASN A 173 -3.86 9.12 -9.66
N ILE A 174 -3.80 10.44 -9.51
CA ILE A 174 -3.65 11.45 -10.55
C ILE A 174 -2.54 12.42 -10.14
N PRO A 175 -1.93 13.16 -11.10
CA PRO A 175 -0.98 14.21 -10.77
C PRO A 175 -1.54 15.22 -9.77
N VAL A 176 -0.68 15.74 -8.90
CA VAL A 176 -1.08 16.69 -7.85
C VAL A 176 -1.62 18.01 -8.41
N ASP A 177 -1.25 18.36 -9.63
CA ASP A 177 -1.64 19.57 -10.37
C ASP A 177 -2.81 19.34 -11.35
N ASP A 178 -3.43 18.16 -11.33
CA ASP A 178 -4.59 17.83 -12.15
C ASP A 178 -5.79 18.76 -11.88
N GLU A 179 -6.69 18.93 -12.85
CA GLU A 179 -7.91 19.74 -12.66
C GLU A 179 -8.78 19.21 -11.51
N ASN A 180 -8.79 17.90 -11.27
CA ASN A 180 -9.48 17.26 -10.16
C ASN A 180 -8.57 17.04 -8.94
N SER A 181 -7.50 17.83 -8.81
CA SER A 181 -6.54 17.71 -7.72
C SER A 181 -7.19 17.65 -6.34
N PHE A 182 -6.69 16.76 -5.49
CA PHE A 182 -7.06 16.69 -4.08
C PHE A 182 -6.79 18.01 -3.34
N LEU A 183 -5.87 18.86 -3.82
CA LEU A 183 -5.61 20.17 -3.20
C LEU A 183 -6.85 21.09 -3.25
N ASN A 184 -7.71 20.95 -4.26
CA ASN A 184 -8.95 21.71 -4.34
C ASN A 184 -9.90 21.34 -3.18
N ALA A 185 -9.91 20.08 -2.72
CA ALA A 185 -10.68 19.67 -1.55
C ALA A 185 -10.19 20.31 -0.24
N LEU A 186 -8.97 20.86 -0.24
CA LEU A 186 -8.38 21.59 0.88
C LEU A 186 -8.54 23.11 0.74
N ASP A 187 -9.25 23.60 -0.28
CA ASP A 187 -9.33 25.02 -0.64
C ASP A 187 -7.94 25.63 -0.94
N VAL A 188 -7.08 24.83 -1.57
CA VAL A 188 -5.72 25.22 -1.96
C VAL A 188 -5.52 25.05 -3.46
N SER A 189 -4.78 25.98 -4.08
CA SER A 189 -4.46 25.90 -5.51
C SER A 189 -3.79 24.57 -5.86
N LYS A 190 -4.28 23.90 -6.90
CA LYS A 190 -3.65 22.68 -7.48
C LYS A 190 -2.15 22.83 -7.82
N ASN A 191 -1.70 24.05 -8.10
CA ASN A 191 -0.30 24.36 -8.42
C ASN A 191 0.58 24.61 -7.18
N LYS A 192 0.05 24.40 -5.95
CA LYS A 192 0.76 24.72 -4.70
C LYS A 192 2.10 23.99 -4.59
N CYS A 193 2.17 22.76 -5.09
CA CYS A 193 3.34 21.90 -4.98
C CYS A 193 4.28 21.94 -6.21
N ASP A 194 4.04 22.79 -7.22
CA ASP A 194 4.85 22.84 -8.45
C ASP A 194 6.32 23.19 -8.22
N SER A 195 6.59 23.94 -7.15
CA SER A 195 7.95 24.40 -6.82
C SER A 195 8.78 23.37 -6.06
N VAL A 196 8.17 22.25 -5.66
CA VAL A 196 8.81 21.18 -4.91
C VAL A 196 9.73 20.37 -5.81
N LYS A 197 10.95 20.09 -5.35
CA LYS A 197 11.93 19.31 -6.11
C LYS A 197 11.70 17.82 -5.95
N ASN A 198 11.67 17.09 -7.05
CA ASN A 198 11.72 15.63 -7.03
C ASN A 198 13.18 15.14 -7.03
N ASP A 199 13.86 15.14 -5.88
CA ASP A 199 15.29 14.80 -5.82
C ASP A 199 15.75 13.84 -4.70
N ASN A 200 14.87 13.41 -3.79
CA ASN A 200 15.33 12.73 -2.57
C ASN A 200 14.40 11.67 -1.95
N ASN A 201 13.29 11.29 -2.58
CA ASN A 201 12.29 10.35 -2.06
C ASN A 201 11.69 10.74 -0.70
N ARG A 202 11.62 12.03 -0.39
CA ARG A 202 11.04 12.54 0.86
C ARG A 202 9.83 13.42 0.56
N PHE A 203 9.16 13.73 1.65
CA PHE A 203 8.14 14.75 1.67
C PHE A 203 8.79 16.12 1.79
N ASP A 204 8.45 16.99 0.85
CA ASP A 204 8.93 18.36 0.80
C ASP A 204 7.76 19.32 1.04
N PHE A 205 8.05 20.44 1.69
CA PHE A 205 7.04 21.40 2.10
C PHE A 205 6.53 22.25 0.92
N CYS A 206 5.22 22.23 0.67
CA CYS A 206 4.56 23.05 -0.35
C CYS A 206 4.03 24.40 0.20
N GLY A 207 3.95 24.59 1.52
CA GLY A 207 3.24 25.70 2.15
C GLY A 207 1.86 25.30 2.70
N ASP A 208 1.22 26.17 3.48
CA ASP A 208 -0.11 25.95 4.10
C ASP A 208 -0.22 24.64 4.89
N ASN A 209 0.90 24.23 5.49
CA ASN A 209 1.03 22.96 6.18
C ASN A 209 0.76 21.73 5.29
N ILE A 210 1.15 21.83 4.02
CA ILE A 210 1.08 20.73 3.06
C ILE A 210 2.50 20.28 2.72
N TRP A 211 2.71 18.98 2.74
CA TRP A 211 3.92 18.32 2.30
C TRP A 211 3.58 17.33 1.19
N TYR A 212 4.45 17.23 0.19
CA TYR A 212 4.25 16.37 -0.96
C TYR A 212 5.47 15.50 -1.24
N ASN A 213 5.25 14.25 -1.60
CA ASN A 213 6.27 13.31 -2.02
C ASN A 213 5.98 12.89 -3.47
N HIS A 214 6.85 13.29 -4.39
CA HIS A 214 6.73 13.02 -5.82
C HIS A 214 6.82 11.52 -6.15
N ASP A 215 7.72 10.77 -5.50
CA ASP A 215 7.98 9.38 -5.85
C ASP A 215 6.84 8.43 -5.49
N THR A 216 6.06 8.79 -4.47
CA THR A 216 4.89 8.01 -4.03
C THR A 216 3.58 8.71 -4.39
N GLU A 217 3.63 9.88 -5.02
CA GLU A 217 2.51 10.79 -5.24
C GLU A 217 1.63 10.91 -3.97
N SER A 218 2.24 11.28 -2.85
CA SER A 218 1.54 11.33 -1.55
C SER A 218 1.55 12.72 -0.95
N ILE A 219 0.42 13.10 -0.34
CA ILE A 219 0.24 14.36 0.38
C ILE A 219 0.09 14.07 1.87
N VAL A 220 0.72 14.91 2.67
CA VAL A 220 0.57 14.99 4.12
C VAL A 220 0.18 16.41 4.51
N VAL A 221 -0.82 16.54 5.37
CA VAL A 221 -1.22 17.78 6.03
C VAL A 221 -0.94 17.65 7.52
N LEU A 222 -0.08 18.53 8.04
CA LEU A 222 0.24 18.62 9.47
C LEU A 222 -0.33 19.92 10.04
N PRO A 223 -0.53 20.06 11.36
CA PRO A 223 -0.89 21.35 11.96
C PRO A 223 0.31 22.32 11.96
N GLU A 224 0.04 23.63 12.01
CA GLU A 224 1.07 24.69 12.11
C GLU A 224 1.97 24.56 13.34
N SER A 225 1.46 23.92 14.40
CA SER A 225 2.22 23.60 15.61
C SER A 225 3.38 22.64 15.36
N TYR A 226 3.40 21.99 14.20
CA TYR A 226 4.51 21.13 13.80
C TYR A 226 5.76 21.97 13.50
N LEU A 227 6.72 21.98 14.43
CA LEU A 227 7.95 22.78 14.35
C LEU A 227 9.04 22.17 13.44
N GLY A 228 8.75 21.07 12.74
CA GLY A 228 9.72 20.39 11.89
C GLY A 228 9.84 21.05 10.52
N SER A 229 11.03 21.59 10.19
CA SER A 229 11.31 22.14 8.86
C SER A 229 11.34 21.07 7.75
N ASN A 230 11.44 19.79 8.13
CA ASN A 230 11.31 18.61 7.28
C ASN A 230 10.65 17.50 8.09
N LEU A 231 9.89 16.62 7.43
CA LEU A 231 9.53 15.34 8.03
C LEU A 231 10.84 14.57 8.37
N PRO A 232 10.95 13.93 9.56
CA PRO A 232 12.18 13.26 10.00
C PRO A 232 12.69 12.31 8.92
N SER A 233 13.89 12.58 8.38
CA SER A 233 14.49 11.74 7.35
C SER A 233 14.71 10.32 7.89
N ALA A 234 14.42 9.32 7.06
CA ALA A 234 14.39 7.89 7.33
C ALA A 234 15.70 7.27 7.88
N ASN A 235 16.07 7.60 9.12
CA ASN A 235 16.81 6.68 9.96
C ASN A 235 15.80 6.04 10.91
N ILE A 236 15.26 4.91 10.46
CA ILE A 236 14.43 3.96 11.23
C ILE A 236 15.31 3.50 12.41
N ASN A 237 15.27 4.26 13.51
CA ASN A 237 16.04 4.01 14.74
C ASN A 237 15.56 2.66 15.34
N PRO A 238 16.37 1.81 15.97
CA PRO A 238 15.97 0.48 16.43
C PRO A 238 14.73 0.39 17.35
N GLU A 239 14.18 1.49 17.88
CA GLU A 239 12.85 1.51 18.52
C GLU A 239 11.68 1.38 17.53
N SER A 240 11.87 1.67 16.25
CA SER A 240 10.92 1.30 15.18
C SER A 240 11.01 -0.18 14.79
N SER A 241 11.83 -1.00 15.48
CA SER A 241 11.73 -2.46 15.40
C SER A 241 10.35 -2.95 15.81
N PHE A 242 9.64 -2.27 16.71
CA PHE A 242 8.25 -2.60 17.04
C PHE A 242 7.26 -2.25 15.91
N ILE A 243 7.65 -1.42 14.95
CA ILE A 243 6.84 -1.13 13.77
C ILE A 243 7.03 -2.23 12.75
N VAL A 244 8.27 -2.72 12.56
CA VAL A 244 8.57 -3.87 11.70
C VAL A 244 8.12 -5.19 12.36
N GLN A 245 8.09 -5.29 13.69
CA GLN A 245 7.78 -6.51 14.41
C GLN A 245 6.40 -7.09 14.10
N PRO A 246 5.28 -6.35 14.05
CA PRO A 246 4.03 -6.94 13.58
C PRO A 246 4.14 -7.47 12.15
N PHE A 247 4.83 -6.76 11.25
CA PHE A 247 5.09 -7.22 9.88
C PHE A 247 6.00 -8.47 9.83
N ASP A 248 7.05 -8.53 10.66
CA ASP A 248 8.03 -9.61 10.75
C ASP A 248 7.49 -10.82 11.54
N VAL A 249 6.70 -10.57 12.59
CA VAL A 249 5.99 -11.57 13.41
C VAL A 249 4.97 -12.27 12.53
N LEU A 250 4.21 -11.53 11.70
CA LEU A 250 3.32 -12.13 10.69
C LEU A 250 4.09 -13.04 9.73
N ASN A 251 5.26 -12.60 9.23
CA ASN A 251 6.11 -13.42 8.37
C ASN A 251 6.63 -14.68 9.11
N SER A 252 6.98 -14.58 10.40
CA SER A 252 7.51 -15.69 11.20
C SER A 252 6.45 -16.69 11.69
N LEU A 253 5.24 -16.23 12.03
CA LEU A 253 4.12 -17.06 12.51
C LEU A 253 3.64 -18.02 11.42
N ALA A 254 3.73 -17.55 10.19
CA ALA A 254 3.40 -18.28 8.99
C ALA A 254 4.32 -19.46 8.65
N GLU A 255 5.60 -19.36 8.97
CA GLU A 255 6.54 -20.46 8.77
C GLU A 255 6.33 -21.59 9.80
N SER A 256 5.64 -21.29 10.90
CA SER A 256 5.53 -22.18 12.08
C SER A 256 4.16 -22.84 12.28
N SER A 257 3.13 -22.42 11.56
CA SER A 257 1.75 -22.91 11.72
C SER A 257 1.09 -23.06 10.36
N ASN A 258 0.06 -23.90 10.22
CA ASN A 258 -0.75 -24.04 8.98
C ASN A 258 -1.51 -22.75 8.57
N LEU A 259 -1.01 -21.58 8.98
CA LEU A 259 -1.43 -20.21 8.69
C LEU A 259 -0.62 -19.62 7.53
N ASP A 260 -0.03 -20.43 6.64
CA ASP A 260 0.74 -19.96 5.47
C ASP A 260 -0.08 -19.03 4.55
N MET A 261 -1.42 -19.03 4.63
CA MET A 261 -2.23 -18.04 3.92
C MET A 261 -1.99 -16.59 4.43
N PHE A 262 -1.63 -16.44 5.71
CA PHE A 262 -1.35 -15.18 6.41
C PHE A 262 0.14 -14.77 6.34
N SER A 263 1.02 -15.61 5.80
CA SER A 263 2.49 -15.42 5.68
C SER A 263 2.96 -14.25 4.83
N LYS A 264 2.02 -13.58 4.20
CA LYS A 264 2.25 -12.65 3.11
C LYS A 264 1.27 -11.48 3.18
N THR A 265 0.86 -11.09 4.40
CA THR A 265 0.19 -9.79 4.60
C THR A 265 1.14 -8.71 4.07
N ARG A 266 0.69 -7.93 3.10
CA ARG A 266 1.59 -7.17 2.22
C ARG A 266 1.10 -5.76 1.96
N LEU A 267 -0.21 -5.60 1.78
CA LEU A 267 -0.76 -4.35 1.30
C LEU A 267 -0.99 -3.40 2.47
N PHE A 268 -1.63 -3.80 3.56
CA PHE A 268 -1.88 -2.92 4.71
C PHE A 268 -2.61 -1.61 4.33
N ASN A 269 -3.64 -1.73 3.50
CA ASN A 269 -4.44 -0.57 3.07
C ASN A 269 -5.42 -0.10 4.15
N ASN A 270 -5.61 -0.89 5.22
CA ASN A 270 -6.36 -0.53 6.41
C ASN A 270 -5.49 -0.81 7.64
N ILE A 271 -5.20 0.21 8.44
CA ILE A 271 -4.30 0.14 9.58
C ILE A 271 -4.97 0.87 10.75
N TYR A 272 -4.83 0.32 11.95
CA TYR A 272 -5.09 1.01 13.20
C TYR A 272 -3.91 0.80 14.14
N PHE A 273 -3.35 1.87 14.68
CA PHE A 273 -2.32 1.79 15.70
C PHE A 273 -2.63 2.82 16.79
N ALA A 274 -2.87 2.37 18.02
CA ALA A 274 -2.89 3.24 19.19
C ALA A 274 -1.78 2.90 20.18
N LYS A 275 -1.17 3.92 20.78
CA LYS A 275 -0.23 3.79 21.90
C LYS A 275 -0.62 4.75 23.02
N LYS A 276 -0.59 4.25 24.26
CA LYS A 276 -0.77 5.05 25.48
C LYS A 276 0.11 4.52 26.61
N GLY A 277 1.15 5.26 26.97
CA GLY A 277 2.20 4.81 27.87
C GLY A 277 2.84 3.52 27.34
N ASN A 278 2.80 2.45 28.15
CA ASN A 278 3.29 1.14 27.74
C ASN A 278 2.26 0.27 27.00
N LYS A 279 1.00 0.71 26.88
CA LYS A 279 -0.06 -0.04 26.18
C LYS A 279 -0.02 0.24 24.70
N LYS A 280 -0.16 -0.80 23.87
CA LYS A 280 -0.15 -0.67 22.40
C LYS A 280 -1.17 -1.60 21.76
N ILE A 281 -1.82 -1.12 20.71
CA ILE A 281 -2.72 -1.89 19.86
C ILE A 281 -2.29 -1.64 18.43
N PHE A 282 -1.97 -2.70 17.68
CA PHE A 282 -1.77 -2.64 16.24
C PHE A 282 -2.75 -3.59 15.56
N SER A 283 -3.47 -3.11 14.55
CA SER A 283 -4.41 -3.91 13.80
C SER A 283 -4.41 -3.52 12.34
N PHE A 284 -4.76 -4.46 11.48
CA PHE A 284 -4.89 -4.24 10.04
C PHE A 284 -6.01 -5.10 9.47
N LEU A 285 -6.54 -4.71 8.32
CA LEU A 285 -7.54 -5.46 7.55
C LEU A 285 -7.02 -5.67 6.12
N GLU A 286 -6.97 -6.94 5.71
CA GLU A 286 -6.70 -7.35 4.33
C GLU A 286 -7.96 -7.94 3.70
N LYS A 287 -8.26 -7.55 2.46
CA LYS A 287 -9.45 -7.99 1.72
C LYS A 287 -9.08 -8.67 0.42
N ASP A 288 -9.67 -9.81 0.10
CA ASP A 288 -9.48 -10.54 -1.16
C ASP A 288 -7.99 -10.83 -1.46
N GLN A 289 -7.21 -11.10 -0.40
CA GLN A 289 -5.75 -11.27 -0.51
C GLN A 289 -5.29 -12.72 -0.40
N THR A 290 -6.16 -13.67 -0.09
CA THR A 290 -5.80 -15.10 -0.06
C THR A 290 -6.23 -15.80 -1.34
N GLU A 291 -5.53 -16.86 -1.72
CA GLU A 291 -5.88 -17.70 -2.89
C GLU A 291 -7.33 -18.21 -2.82
N PHE A 292 -7.82 -18.43 -1.59
CA PHE A 292 -9.16 -18.93 -1.32
C PHE A 292 -10.22 -17.83 -1.13
N GLY A 293 -9.84 -16.56 -1.34
CA GLY A 293 -10.72 -15.40 -1.21
C GLY A 293 -11.15 -15.15 0.23
N TYR A 294 -10.24 -15.14 1.19
CA TYR A 294 -10.54 -14.73 2.56
C TYR A 294 -10.15 -13.29 2.80
N ASP A 295 -11.03 -12.59 3.52
CA ASP A 295 -10.76 -11.33 4.18
C ASP A 295 -10.34 -11.65 5.62
N TYR A 296 -9.41 -10.88 6.17
CA TYR A 296 -8.97 -11.09 7.54
C TYR A 296 -8.45 -9.83 8.22
N ILE A 297 -8.62 -9.82 9.54
CA ILE A 297 -8.11 -8.83 10.47
C ILE A 297 -7.02 -9.48 11.31
N GLY A 298 -5.87 -8.83 11.40
CA GLY A 298 -4.87 -9.15 12.42
C GLY A 298 -4.95 -8.12 13.55
N LEU A 299 -4.87 -8.56 14.79
CA LEU A 299 -4.84 -7.71 15.98
C LEU A 299 -3.71 -8.14 16.91
N PHE A 300 -2.78 -7.23 17.14
CA PHE A 300 -1.68 -7.36 18.08
C PHE A 300 -1.89 -6.39 19.24
N MET A 301 -1.74 -6.87 20.47
CA MET A 301 -1.92 -6.08 21.69
C MET A 301 -0.76 -6.30 22.65
N GLU A 302 -0.20 -5.22 23.19
CA GLU A 302 0.89 -5.26 24.17
C GLU A 302 0.48 -4.57 25.46
N ASN A 303 0.73 -5.22 26.60
CA ASN A 303 0.38 -4.74 27.94
C ASN A 303 -1.12 -4.42 28.12
N ILE A 304 -1.97 -5.16 27.41
CA ILE A 304 -3.43 -5.04 27.43
C ILE A 304 -4.00 -6.44 27.66
N GLU A 305 -4.85 -6.56 28.68
CA GLU A 305 -5.60 -7.78 28.96
C GLU A 305 -7.04 -7.59 28.52
N ILE A 306 -7.48 -8.34 27.51
CA ILE A 306 -8.89 -8.47 27.15
C ILE A 306 -9.26 -9.94 27.27
N SER A 307 -10.02 -10.29 28.30
CA SER A 307 -10.62 -11.61 28.39
C SER A 307 -11.66 -11.78 27.29
N ASN A 308 -11.66 -12.90 26.58
CA ASN A 308 -12.70 -13.30 25.63
C ASN A 308 -12.96 -12.30 24.49
N PHE A 309 -11.92 -11.70 23.91
CA PHE A 309 -12.07 -10.74 22.80
C PHE A 309 -12.97 -11.26 21.66
N CYS A 310 -12.82 -12.52 21.27
CA CYS A 310 -13.66 -13.13 20.23
C CYS A 310 -15.15 -13.13 20.60
N GLU A 311 -15.50 -13.50 21.83
CA GLU A 311 -16.91 -13.53 22.27
C GLU A 311 -17.48 -12.12 22.44
N ASP A 312 -16.72 -11.23 23.10
CA ASP A 312 -17.25 -9.95 23.55
C ASP A 312 -17.27 -8.89 22.45
N VAL A 313 -16.33 -8.97 21.50
CA VAL A 313 -16.16 -7.95 20.44
C VAL A 313 -16.55 -8.51 19.07
N VAL A 314 -16.13 -9.73 18.76
CA VAL A 314 -16.20 -10.26 17.39
C VAL A 314 -17.55 -10.93 17.12
N TYR A 315 -17.92 -11.95 17.87
CA TYR A 315 -19.15 -12.72 17.65
C TYR A 315 -20.43 -11.93 17.95
N ASN A 316 -20.34 -10.86 18.73
CA ASN A 316 -21.45 -9.92 18.91
C ASN A 316 -21.78 -9.08 17.66
N VAL A 317 -20.83 -8.96 16.73
CA VAL A 317 -21.01 -8.21 15.48
C VAL A 317 -21.29 -9.17 14.32
N ASP A 318 -20.57 -10.29 14.25
CA ASP A 318 -20.74 -11.32 13.22
C ASP A 318 -20.33 -12.69 13.79
N ASP A 319 -21.30 -13.60 13.94
CA ASP A 319 -21.07 -14.97 14.43
C ASP A 319 -20.56 -15.93 13.35
N GLY A 320 -20.52 -15.48 12.08
CA GLY A 320 -20.02 -16.24 10.94
C GLY A 320 -18.52 -16.10 10.68
N VAL A 321 -17.79 -15.31 11.47
CA VAL A 321 -16.33 -15.17 11.36
C VAL A 321 -15.60 -16.26 12.15
N LEU A 322 -14.40 -16.61 11.69
CA LEU A 322 -13.46 -17.42 12.45
C LEU A 322 -12.57 -16.48 13.27
N CYS A 323 -12.50 -16.68 14.58
CA CYS A 323 -11.63 -15.90 15.47
C CYS A 323 -10.70 -16.87 16.22
N SER A 324 -9.39 -16.67 16.10
CA SER A 324 -8.39 -17.57 16.69
C SER A 324 -7.14 -16.81 17.11
N ASP A 325 -6.59 -17.22 18.24
CA ASP A 325 -5.26 -16.81 18.67
C ASP A 325 -4.17 -17.54 17.86
N ALA A 326 -3.14 -16.81 17.45
CA ALA A 326 -1.98 -17.28 16.70
C ALA A 326 -0.70 -16.72 17.32
N GLY A 327 -0.40 -17.13 18.56
CA GLY A 327 0.69 -16.55 19.34
C GLY A 327 0.30 -15.18 19.90
N ASP A 328 1.10 -14.15 19.63
CA ASP A 328 0.81 -12.76 20.06
C ASP A 328 -0.17 -12.03 19.13
N LEU A 329 -0.65 -12.71 18.08
CA LEU A 329 -1.57 -12.17 17.09
C LEU A 329 -2.93 -12.85 17.22
N LEU A 330 -3.98 -12.07 17.40
CA LEU A 330 -5.35 -12.53 17.18
C LEU A 330 -5.70 -12.38 15.71
N VAL A 331 -6.24 -13.43 15.09
CA VAL A 331 -6.67 -13.44 13.70
C VAL A 331 -8.19 -13.64 13.63
N ILE A 332 -8.85 -12.75 12.90
CA ILE A 332 -10.28 -12.84 12.58
C ILE A 332 -10.39 -12.98 11.07
N ALA A 333 -11.06 -14.00 10.56
CA ALA A 333 -11.13 -14.28 9.13
C ALA A 333 -12.54 -14.67 8.70
N LYS A 334 -12.90 -14.30 7.47
CA LYS A 334 -14.16 -14.69 6.82
C LYS A 334 -13.91 -14.96 5.34
N LYS A 335 -14.65 -15.91 4.78
CA LYS A 335 -14.56 -16.23 3.35
C LYS A 335 -15.41 -15.26 2.52
N THR A 336 -14.79 -14.67 1.52
CA THR A 336 -15.37 -13.84 0.46
C THR A 336 -15.74 -14.73 -0.75
N PRO A 337 -16.85 -14.49 -1.48
CA PRO A 337 -17.81 -13.42 -1.35
C PRO A 337 -19.09 -13.93 -0.69
N GLU A 338 -19.20 -13.84 0.62
CA GLU A 338 -20.55 -13.69 1.17
C GLU A 338 -21.00 -12.25 0.90
N ILE A 339 -22.28 -12.07 0.61
CA ILE A 339 -22.92 -10.84 0.11
C ILE A 339 -22.84 -9.67 1.13
N ASP A 340 -22.15 -9.86 2.26
CA ASP A 340 -22.18 -9.00 3.42
C ASP A 340 -20.81 -8.37 3.73
N ASP A 341 -20.77 -7.04 3.85
CA ASP A 341 -19.64 -6.20 4.31
C ASP A 341 -19.30 -6.42 5.80
N SER A 342 -19.61 -7.59 6.33
CA SER A 342 -19.53 -7.97 7.73
C SER A 342 -18.15 -7.73 8.38
N LEU A 343 -17.03 -8.17 7.78
CA LEU A 343 -15.69 -7.84 8.31
C LEU A 343 -15.34 -6.35 8.18
N VAL A 344 -15.93 -5.67 7.21
CA VAL A 344 -15.75 -4.22 6.96
C VAL A 344 -16.46 -3.41 8.03
N ASN A 345 -17.63 -3.87 8.47
CA ASN A 345 -18.41 -3.32 9.57
C ASN A 345 -17.76 -3.64 10.92
N LEU A 346 -17.32 -4.89 11.11
CA LEU A 346 -16.55 -5.30 12.28
C LEU A 346 -15.29 -4.45 12.44
N TRP A 347 -14.53 -4.19 11.37
CA TRP A 347 -13.35 -3.32 11.44
C TRP A 347 -13.65 -1.94 12.02
N ALA A 348 -14.73 -1.30 11.55
CA ALA A 348 -15.11 0.04 12.02
C ALA A 348 -15.55 0.02 13.50
N ASP A 349 -16.39 -0.95 13.89
CA ASP A 349 -16.85 -1.08 15.27
C ASP A 349 -15.70 -1.46 16.22
N MET A 350 -14.87 -2.42 15.83
CA MET A 350 -13.71 -2.89 16.59
C MET A 350 -12.72 -1.75 16.84
N THR A 351 -12.33 -1.00 15.80
CA THR A 351 -11.38 0.12 15.96
C THR A 351 -11.96 1.29 16.75
N ALA A 352 -13.28 1.47 16.75
CA ALA A 352 -13.96 2.43 17.62
C ALA A 352 -13.94 2.00 19.11
N LYS A 353 -14.04 0.68 19.39
CA LYS A 353 -13.99 0.11 20.75
C LYS A 353 -12.58 0.00 21.31
N LEU A 354 -11.57 -0.23 20.47
CA LEU A 354 -10.16 -0.41 20.83
C LEU A 354 -9.42 0.90 21.17
N ARG A 355 -10.10 1.89 21.75
CA ARG A 355 -9.49 3.18 22.14
C ARG A 355 -8.78 3.04 23.49
N LEU A 356 -7.51 3.43 23.52
CA LEU A 356 -6.73 3.49 24.76
C LEU A 356 -7.09 4.75 25.55
N SER A 357 -7.50 4.58 26.81
CA SER A 357 -7.89 5.65 27.74
C SER A 357 -6.90 5.88 28.86
#